data_AF-B8B8I7-F1
#
_entry.id   AF-B8B8I7-F1
#
_cell.length_a   1.000
_cell.length_b   1.000
_cell.length_c   1.000
_cell.angle_alpha   90.00
_cell.angle_beta   90.00
_cell.angle_gamma   90.00
#
_symmetry.space_group_name_H-M   'P 1'
#
loop_
_entity.id
_entity.type
_entity.pdbx_description
1 polymer ?
#
loop_
_entity_poly.entity_id
_entity_poly.type
_entity_poly.pdbx_seq_one_letter_code
_entity_poly.pdbx_strand_id
1 'polypeptide(L)'
;MVPAPRGSGIVAARVPKKVLQFAGIEDVFTSSRGSTKTLGNFVKATFDCLMKTYGFLTPDFWRETRFIKTPFQEYTDLLARPKGLVIEAPAEKIEA
;
A
#
# COMPACT_ATOMS: atom_id res chain seq x y z
N MET A 1 8.97 -16.54 0.20
CA MET A 1 8.72 -16.50 -1.25
C MET A 1 10.05 -16.46 -1.97
N VAL A 2 10.14 -17.03 -3.17
CA VAL A 2 11.37 -17.06 -3.97
C VAL A 2 11.03 -16.57 -5.38
N PRO A 3 11.80 -15.63 -5.96
CA PRO A 3 11.60 -15.21 -7.34
C PRO A 3 11.64 -16.42 -8.29
N ALA A 4 10.71 -16.48 -9.24
CA ALA A 4 10.67 -17.54 -10.26
C ALA A 4 11.07 -16.97 -11.63
N PRO A 5 11.56 -17.82 -12.56
CA PRO A 5 11.76 -17.45 -13.95
C PRO A 5 10.46 -16.94 -14.59
N ARG A 6 10.58 -16.05 -15.57
CA ARG A 6 9.42 -15.51 -16.29
C ARG A 6 8.59 -16.62 -16.95
N GLY A 7 7.27 -16.52 -16.83
CA GLY A 7 6.33 -17.50 -17.39
C GLY A 7 6.10 -18.74 -16.51
N SER A 8 6.68 -18.80 -15.31
CA SER A 8 6.41 -19.86 -14.33
C SER A 8 5.01 -19.74 -13.70
N GLY A 9 4.46 -18.53 -13.66
CA GLY A 9 3.26 -18.20 -12.94
C GLY A 9 3.42 -18.30 -11.41
N ILE A 10 2.29 -18.24 -10.71
CA ILE A 10 2.25 -18.35 -9.25
C ILE A 10 2.10 -19.81 -8.84
N VAL A 11 3.17 -20.39 -8.31
CA VAL A 11 3.20 -21.74 -7.74
C VAL A 11 2.92 -21.64 -6.23
N ALA A 12 1.64 -21.69 -5.89
CA ALA A 12 1.15 -21.60 -4.52
C ALA A 12 -0.18 -22.32 -4.31
N ALA A 13 -0.53 -22.57 -3.05
CA ALA A 13 -1.87 -23.04 -2.67
C ALA A 13 -2.95 -22.00 -3.05
N ARG A 14 -4.22 -22.45 -3.14
CA ARG A 14 -5.36 -21.64 -3.62
C ARG A 14 -5.49 -20.27 -2.96
N VAL A 15 -5.25 -20.20 -1.65
CA VAL A 15 -5.42 -18.98 -0.85
C VAL A 15 -4.30 -17.96 -1.10
N PRO A 16 -3.00 -18.27 -0.87
CA PRO A 16 -1.90 -17.36 -1.21
C PRO A 16 -1.88 -17.00 -2.69
N LYS A 17 -2.24 -17.92 -3.59
CA LYS A 17 -2.28 -17.65 -5.04
C LYS A 17 -3.16 -16.44 -5.37
N LYS A 18 -4.37 -16.36 -4.79
CA LYS A 18 -5.26 -15.21 -4.98
C LYS A 18 -4.68 -13.92 -4.40
N VAL A 19 -4.09 -13.97 -3.21
CA VAL A 19 -3.47 -12.80 -2.58
C VAL A 19 -2.32 -12.27 -3.43
N LEU A 20 -1.48 -13.15 -3.96
CA LEU A 20 -0.36 -12.80 -4.83
C LEU A 20 -0.83 -12.25 -6.20
N GLN A 21 -1.94 -12.76 -6.73
CA GLN A 21 -2.58 -12.19 -7.92
C GLN A 21 -3.08 -10.77 -7.68
N PHE A 22 -3.72 -10.50 -6.54
CA PHE A 22 -4.15 -9.15 -6.19
C PHE A 22 -2.98 -8.19 -5.94
N ALA A 23 -1.84 -8.71 -5.48
CA ALA A 23 -0.61 -7.93 -5.36
C ALA A 23 0.08 -7.65 -6.72
N GLY A 24 -0.42 -8.21 -7.82
CA GLY A 24 0.14 -8.02 -9.17
C GLY A 24 1.42 -8.81 -9.43
N ILE A 25 1.70 -9.87 -8.67
CA ILE A 25 2.89 -10.71 -8.87
C ILE A 25 2.58 -11.76 -9.94
N GLU A 26 3.42 -11.82 -10.97
CA GLU A 26 3.26 -12.75 -12.10
C GLU A 26 3.91 -14.10 -11.82
N ASP A 27 5.19 -14.10 -11.43
CA ASP A 27 6.03 -15.29 -11.33
C ASP A 27 6.66 -15.41 -9.93
N VAL A 28 6.27 -16.43 -9.17
CA VAL A 28 6.83 -16.66 -7.83
C VAL A 28 6.68 -18.10 -7.38
N PHE A 29 7.72 -18.63 -6.75
CA PHE A 29 7.67 -19.88 -6.01
C PHE A 29 7.36 -19.63 -4.53
N THR A 30 6.43 -20.41 -3.97
CA THR A 30 6.08 -20.32 -2.55
C THR A 30 6.41 -21.60 -1.81
N SER A 31 6.84 -21.46 -0.57
CA SER A 31 6.99 -22.55 0.38
C SER A 31 6.43 -22.08 1.71
N SER A 32 5.67 -22.94 2.36
CA SER A 32 4.98 -22.64 3.61
C SER A 32 5.15 -23.81 4.57
N ARG A 33 5.42 -23.52 5.84
CA ARG A 33 5.56 -24.51 6.90
C ARG A 33 4.65 -24.14 8.08
N GLY A 34 4.10 -25.14 8.76
CA GLY A 34 3.17 -24.96 9.89
C GLY A 34 1.73 -25.36 9.53
N SER A 35 0.76 -24.94 10.35
CA SER A 35 -0.66 -25.26 10.14
C SER A 35 -1.27 -24.38 9.04
N THR A 36 -1.16 -24.82 7.78
CA THR A 36 -1.68 -24.13 6.59
C THR A 36 -3.18 -24.37 6.37
N LYS A 37 -3.81 -25.27 7.14
CA LYS A 37 -5.27 -25.51 7.10
C LYS A 37 -6.07 -24.31 7.63
N THR A 38 -5.49 -23.55 8.57
CA THR A 38 -6.13 -22.35 9.13
C THR A 38 -5.97 -21.17 8.18
N LEU A 39 -7.07 -20.82 7.50
CA LEU A 39 -7.07 -19.81 6.43
C LEU A 39 -6.55 -18.45 6.89
N GLY A 40 -7.02 -17.94 8.04
CA GLY A 40 -6.66 -16.61 8.54
C GLY A 40 -5.15 -16.46 8.77
N ASN A 41 -4.52 -17.42 9.44
CA ASN A 41 -3.07 -17.41 9.66
C ASN A 41 -2.30 -17.52 8.35
N PHE A 42 -2.80 -18.33 7.40
CA PHE A 42 -2.12 -18.54 6.13
C PHE A 42 -2.14 -17.30 5.23
N VAL A 43 -3.27 -16.59 5.19
CA VAL A 43 -3.37 -15.28 4.51
C VAL A 43 -2.47 -14.26 5.19
N LYS A 44 -2.54 -14.16 6.52
CA LYS A 44 -1.73 -13.20 7.29
C LYS A 44 -0.23 -13.41 7.07
N ALA A 45 0.23 -14.65 7.06
CA ALA A 45 1.63 -14.97 6.77
C ALA A 45 2.04 -14.57 5.34
N THR A 46 1.15 -14.74 4.36
CA THR A 46 1.39 -14.33 2.97
C THR A 46 1.50 -12.80 2.87
N PHE A 47 0.61 -12.08 3.55
CA PHE A 47 0.59 -10.62 3.56
C PHE A 47 1.81 -10.02 4.27
N ASP A 48 2.19 -10.57 5.42
CA ASP A 48 3.42 -10.20 6.14
C ASP A 48 4.67 -10.43 5.26
N CYS A 49 4.71 -11.54 4.51
CA CYS A 49 5.79 -11.81 3.56
C CYS A 49 5.86 -10.73 2.46
N LEU A 50 4.72 -10.23 1.97
CA LEU A 50 4.67 -9.14 0.98
C LEU A 50 5.15 -7.82 1.56
N MET A 51 4.72 -7.46 2.78
CA MET A 51 5.19 -6.24 3.45
C MET A 51 6.71 -6.20 3.60
N LYS A 52 7.32 -7.35 3.93
CA LYS A 52 8.78 -7.48 4.07
C LYS A 52 9.56 -7.24 2.77
N THR A 53 8.93 -7.33 1.60
CA THR A 53 9.60 -7.04 0.32
C THR A 53 10.08 -5.60 0.23
N TYR A 54 9.27 -4.64 0.70
CA TYR A 54 9.65 -3.22 0.79
C TYR A 54 10.65 -2.93 1.91
N GLY A 55 10.72 -3.81 2.92
CA GLY A 55 11.69 -3.69 4.02
C GLY A 55 13.07 -4.25 3.70
N PHE A 56 13.25 -4.87 2.53
CA PHE A 56 14.53 -5.47 2.13
C PHE A 56 15.41 -4.44 1.40
N LEU A 57 16.59 -4.16 1.94
CA LEU A 57 17.53 -3.20 1.37
C LEU A 57 18.40 -3.87 0.29
N THR A 58 18.03 -3.69 -0.98
CA THR A 58 18.86 -4.10 -2.12
C THR A 58 19.94 -3.05 -2.42
N PRO A 59 21.01 -3.41 -3.16
CA PRO A 59 22.03 -2.44 -3.57
C PRO A 59 21.50 -1.22 -4.32
N ASP A 60 20.35 -1.34 -4.98
CA ASP A 60 19.67 -0.25 -5.68
C ASP A 60 19.24 0.88 -4.72
N PHE A 61 18.99 0.54 -3.46
CA PHE A 61 18.52 1.45 -2.41
C PHE A 61 19.63 1.97 -1.48
N TRP A 62 20.91 1.68 -1.75
CA TRP A 62 22.02 2.15 -0.90
C TRP A 62 22.30 3.65 -0.99
N ARG A 63 21.80 4.31 -2.03
CA ARG A 63 21.95 5.76 -2.17
C ARG A 63 21.11 6.48 -1.11
N GLU A 64 21.67 7.56 -0.57
CA GLU A 64 20.98 8.36 0.42
C GLU A 64 19.66 8.91 -0.12
N THR A 65 18.60 8.78 0.68
CA THR A 65 17.29 9.33 0.35
C THR A 65 17.27 10.82 0.61
N ARG A 66 16.88 11.61 -0.40
CA ARG A 66 16.61 13.04 -0.25
C ARG A 66 15.19 13.23 0.27
N PHE A 67 15.06 13.63 1.53
CA PHE A 67 13.76 13.90 2.13
C PHE A 67 13.16 15.16 1.52
N ILE A 68 11.98 15.01 0.90
CA ILE A 68 11.16 16.11 0.42
C ILE A 68 10.13 16.50 1.49
N LYS A 69 9.53 17.69 1.35
CA LYS A 69 8.39 18.08 2.20
C LYS A 69 7.28 17.05 2.05
N THR A 70 6.60 16.74 3.16
CA THR A 70 5.46 15.82 3.09
C THR A 70 4.32 16.48 2.31
N PRO A 71 3.46 15.70 1.60
CA PRO A 71 2.32 16.27 0.89
C PRO A 71 1.39 17.07 1.81
N PHE A 72 1.26 16.66 3.08
CA PHE A 72 0.49 17.42 4.06
C PHE A 72 1.07 18.80 4.31
N GLN A 73 2.40 18.93 4.36
CA GLN A 73 3.08 20.21 4.56
C GLN A 73 3.05 21.08 3.30
N GLU A 74 3.19 20.48 2.11
CA GLU A 74 3.16 21.19 0.83
C GLU A 74 1.77 21.76 0.51
N TYR A 75 0.72 20.97 0.75
CA TYR A 75 -0.67 21.34 0.45
C TYR A 75 -1.44 21.82 1.69
N THR A 76 -0.75 22.26 2.74
CA THR A 76 -1.35 22.77 3.98
C THR A 76 -2.46 23.78 3.69
N ASP A 77 -2.20 24.76 2.83
CA ASP A 77 -3.15 25.83 2.52
C ASP A 77 -4.39 25.32 1.78
N LEU A 78 -4.27 24.21 1.05
CA LEU A 78 -5.36 23.57 0.31
C LEU A 78 -6.20 22.69 1.26
N LEU A 79 -5.53 21.98 2.16
CA LEU A 79 -6.17 21.11 3.16
C LEU A 79 -6.84 21.90 4.29
N ALA A 80 -6.32 23.09 4.62
CA ALA A 80 -6.89 24.00 5.62
C ALA A 80 -8.16 24.71 5.14
N ARG A 81 -8.44 24.70 3.82
CA ARG A 81 -9.68 25.29 3.29
C ARG A 81 -10.89 24.47 3.74
N PRO A 82 -11.95 25.11 4.28
CA PRO A 82 -13.17 24.40 4.64
C PRO A 82 -13.84 23.85 3.37
N LYS A 83 -14.14 22.55 3.34
CA LYS A 83 -14.85 21.89 2.24
C LYS A 83 -16.37 22.12 2.35
N GLY A 84 -16.84 23.34 2.07
CA GLY A 84 -18.27 23.76 1.99
C GLY A 84 -19.02 23.68 3.33
N LEU A 85 -19.81 24.65 3.79
CA LEU A 85 -20.69 25.60 3.13
C LEU A 85 -20.40 27.02 3.65
N VAL A 86 -20.01 27.95 2.77
CA VAL A 86 -20.25 29.36 3.06
C VAL A 86 -21.71 29.59 2.65
N ILE A 87 -22.62 29.54 3.62
CA ILE A 87 -23.93 30.19 3.48
C ILE A 87 -23.61 31.68 3.67
N GLU A 88 -23.39 32.41 2.59
CA GLU A 88 -23.38 33.87 2.68
C GLU A 88 -24.80 34.31 3.03
N ALA A 89 -25.04 34.59 4.32
CA ALA A 89 -26.22 35.35 4.72
C ALA A 89 -26.10 36.74 4.07
N PRO A 90 -27.12 37.21 3.33
CA PRO A 90 -27.05 38.52 2.71
C PRO A 90 -26.90 39.58 3.80
N ALA A 91 -25.80 40.33 3.76
CA ALA A 91 -25.60 41.47 4.63
C ALA A 91 -26.68 42.51 4.31
N GLU A 92 -27.66 42.63 5.20
CA GLU A 92 -28.67 43.67 5.14
C GLU A 92 -27.96 45.02 5.39
N LYS A 93 -27.82 45.81 4.33
CA LYS A 93 -27.42 47.21 4.43
C LYS A 93 -28.55 47.97 5.12
N ILE A 94 -28.39 48.26 6.39
CA ILE A 94 -29.19 49.28 7.08
C ILE A 94 -28.38 50.57 6.99
N GLU A 95 -28.77 51.44 6.05
CA GLU A 95 -28.36 52.84 6.03
C GLU A 95 -29.04 53.58 7.18
N ALA A 96 -28.25 54.31 7.97
CA ALA A 96 -28.66 55.45 8.78
C ALA A 96 -27.50 56.44 8.85
#